data_AF-A0A6L9QUH5-F1
#
_entry.id   AF-A0A6L9QUH5-F1
#
_cell.length_a   1.000
_cell.length_b   1.000
_cell.length_c   1.000
_cell.angle_alpha   90.00
_cell.angle_beta   90.00
_cell.angle_gamma   90.00
#
_symmetry.space_group_name_H-M   'P 1'
#
loop_
_entity.id
_entity.type
_entity.pdbx_description
1 polymer ?
#
loop_
_entity_poly.entity_id
_entity_poly.type
_entity_poly.pdbx_seq_one_letter_code
_entity_poly.pdbx_strand_id
1 'polypeptide(L)'
;MIDYVRDGAEIYRRSFATIRAEADLSGLPDDVARVAVRMIHACGMTDLVRDLAWSPGVVERARAALLDGAPVLCDARMVASGVTRARLPAGNEVVCTLGDPEVPGLAARLG
;
A
#
# COMPACT_ATOMS: atom_id res chain seq x y z
N MET A 1 15.76 -32.86 -2.15
CA MET A 1 15.69 -31.52 -1.51
C MET A 1 15.25 -30.53 -2.58
N ILE A 2 14.23 -29.72 -2.34
CA ILE A 2 13.76 -28.73 -3.33
C ILE A 2 14.70 -27.52 -3.30
N ASP A 3 15.15 -27.09 -4.48
CA ASP A 3 15.98 -25.89 -4.67
C ASP A 3 15.09 -24.64 -4.83
N TYR A 4 15.36 -23.60 -4.04
CA TYR A 4 14.63 -22.32 -4.08
C TYR A 4 15.43 -21.19 -3.41
N VAL A 5 15.15 -19.95 -3.80
CA VAL A 5 15.79 -18.74 -3.24
C VAL A 5 15.35 -18.54 -1.78
N ARG A 6 16.30 -18.33 -0.87
CA ARG A 6 16.05 -18.10 0.57
C ARG A 6 16.42 -16.70 1.06
N ASP A 7 17.01 -15.88 0.20
CA ASP A 7 17.31 -14.48 0.50
C ASP A 7 16.10 -13.59 0.19
N GLY A 8 15.52 -12.98 1.22
CA GLY A 8 14.37 -12.09 1.10
C GLY A 8 14.63 -10.86 0.23
N ALA A 9 15.83 -10.28 0.28
CA ALA A 9 16.16 -9.12 -0.54
C ALA A 9 16.22 -9.49 -2.03
N GLU A 10 16.80 -10.66 -2.34
CA GLU A 10 16.84 -11.20 -3.69
C GLU A 10 15.44 -11.55 -4.20
N ILE A 11 14.58 -12.10 -3.36
CA ILE A 11 13.17 -12.36 -3.70
C ILE A 11 12.45 -11.05 -4.08
N TYR A 12 12.58 -10.00 -3.28
CA TYR A 12 12.01 -8.68 -3.59
C TYR A 12 12.55 -8.11 -4.90
N ARG A 13 13.87 -8.20 -5.11
CA ARG A 13 14.53 -7.69 -6.32
C ARG A 13 14.01 -8.40 -7.56
N ARG A 14 13.95 -9.74 -7.55
CA ARG A 14 13.42 -10.54 -8.66
C ARG A 14 11.94 -10.26 -8.89
N SER A 15 11.13 -10.26 -7.84
CA SER A 15 9.69 -9.99 -7.95
C SER A 15 9.42 -8.64 -8.60
N PHE A 16 10.08 -7.56 -8.16
CA PHE A 16 9.87 -6.24 -8.74
C PHE A 16 10.41 -6.12 -10.16
N ALA A 17 11.46 -6.86 -10.51
CA ALA A 17 11.95 -6.93 -11.89
C ALA A 17 10.93 -7.63 -12.79
N THR A 18 10.40 -8.77 -12.37
CA THR A 18 9.34 -9.51 -13.08
C THR A 18 8.09 -8.65 -13.29
N ILE A 19 7.60 -7.97 -12.24
CA ILE A 19 6.42 -7.11 -12.34
C ILE A 19 6.63 -6.00 -13.38
N ARG A 20 7.78 -5.33 -13.39
CA ARG A 20 8.07 -4.27 -14.37
C ARG A 20 8.22 -4.79 -15.80
N ALA A 21 8.54 -6.07 -15.97
CA ALA A 21 8.64 -6.70 -17.29
C ALA A 21 7.26 -7.15 -17.81
N GLU A 22 6.31 -7.46 -16.93
CA GLU A 22 5.02 -8.06 -17.28
C GLU A 22 3.83 -7.09 -17.22
N ALA A 23 3.86 -6.09 -16.34
CA ALA A 23 2.78 -5.12 -16.20
C ALA A 23 2.96 -3.94 -17.20
N ASP A 24 1.89 -3.56 -17.89
CA ASP A 24 1.87 -2.33 -18.67
C ASP A 24 1.73 -1.12 -17.74
N LEU A 25 2.84 -0.43 -17.51
CA LEU A 25 2.92 0.77 -16.67
C LEU A 25 2.98 2.06 -17.48
N SER A 26 2.95 1.97 -18.82
CA SER A 26 3.27 3.10 -19.72
C SER A 26 2.28 4.27 -19.62
N GLY A 27 1.03 3.99 -19.23
CA GLY A 27 -0.01 5.01 -19.03
C GLY A 27 0.03 5.70 -17.67
N LEU A 28 0.94 5.31 -16.77
CA LEU A 28 1.00 5.85 -15.41
C LEU A 28 2.08 6.94 -15.28
N PRO A 29 1.82 8.01 -14.51
CA PRO A 29 2.90 8.87 -14.02
C PRO A 29 3.95 8.07 -13.24
N ASP A 30 5.24 8.45 -13.32
CA ASP A 30 6.35 7.70 -12.71
C ASP A 30 6.21 7.46 -11.19
N ASP A 31 5.59 8.40 -10.48
CA ASP A 31 5.30 8.28 -9.06
C ASP A 31 4.17 7.28 -8.78
N VAL A 32 3.10 7.32 -9.56
CA VAL A 32 2.00 6.34 -9.52
C VAL A 32 2.48 4.95 -9.93
N ALA A 33 3.32 4.83 -10.96
CA ALA A 33 3.89 3.55 -11.41
C ALA A 33 4.68 2.85 -10.28
N ARG A 34 5.42 3.61 -9.47
CA ARG A 34 6.14 3.05 -8.30
C ARG A 34 5.19 2.49 -7.25
N VAL A 35 4.04 3.12 -7.04
CA VAL A 35 2.99 2.61 -6.15
C VAL A 35 2.33 1.37 -6.73
N ALA A 36 1.98 1.39 -8.02
CA ALA A 36 1.35 0.28 -8.73
C ALA A 36 2.19 -1.01 -8.66
N VAL A 37 3.51 -0.93 -8.85
CA VAL A 37 4.40 -2.10 -8.72
C VAL A 37 4.30 -2.74 -7.34
N ARG A 38 4.17 -1.95 -6.27
CA ARG A 38 4.05 -2.47 -4.91
C ARG A 38 2.65 -3.04 -4.63
N MET A 39 1.62 -2.49 -5.25
CA MET A 39 0.26 -3.05 -5.20
C MET A 39 0.20 -4.41 -5.92
N ILE A 40 0.76 -4.50 -7.13
CA ILE A 40 0.87 -5.76 -7.90
C ILE A 40 1.66 -6.80 -7.12
N HIS A 41 2.78 -6.42 -6.50
CA HIS A 41 3.55 -7.33 -5.65
C HIS A 41 2.73 -7.91 -4.50
N ALA A 42 1.84 -7.12 -3.92
CA ALA A 42 1.01 -7.56 -2.80
C ALA A 42 -0.12 -8.52 -3.23
N CYS A 43 -0.65 -8.40 -4.44
CA CYS A 43 -1.79 -9.21 -4.90
C CYS A 43 -1.44 -10.29 -5.95
N GLY A 44 -0.29 -10.19 -6.62
CA GLY A 44 0.14 -11.11 -7.67
C GLY A 44 -0.57 -10.93 -9.03
N MET A 45 -1.33 -9.85 -9.23
CA MET A 45 -2.09 -9.59 -10.46
C MET A 45 -1.42 -8.50 -11.29
N THR A 46 -0.72 -8.87 -12.37
CA THR A 46 0.02 -7.92 -13.23
C THR A 46 -0.89 -6.99 -14.03
N ASP A 47 -2.17 -7.31 -14.14
CA ASP A 47 -3.17 -6.52 -14.84
C ASP A 47 -3.93 -5.50 -13.99
N LEU A 48 -3.62 -5.41 -12.69
CA LEU A 48 -4.22 -4.45 -11.75
C LEU A 48 -4.22 -3.00 -12.27
N VAL A 49 -3.25 -2.63 -13.11
CA VAL A 49 -3.14 -1.27 -13.68
C VAL A 49 -4.43 -0.82 -14.36
N ARG A 50 -5.19 -1.74 -14.97
CA ARG A 50 -6.46 -1.42 -15.65
C ARG A 50 -7.56 -0.93 -14.71
N ASP A 51 -7.44 -1.28 -13.42
CA ASP A 51 -8.41 -0.95 -12.37
C ASP A 51 -7.97 0.27 -11.55
N LEU A 52 -6.81 0.86 -11.84
CA LEU A 52 -6.30 2.01 -11.09
C LEU A 52 -6.90 3.32 -11.59
N ALA A 53 -7.37 4.12 -10.64
CA ALA A 53 -7.69 5.52 -10.83
C ALA A 53 -6.96 6.36 -9.76
N TRP A 54 -6.57 7.58 -10.11
CA TRP A 54 -5.86 8.47 -9.21
C TRP A 54 -6.25 9.93 -9.48
N SER A 55 -6.14 10.76 -8.43
CA SER A 55 -6.22 12.21 -8.59
C SER A 55 -4.85 12.79 -8.98
N PRO A 56 -4.81 13.92 -9.71
CA PRO A 56 -3.55 14.59 -10.02
C PRO A 56 -2.75 14.93 -8.74
N GLY A 57 -1.48 14.54 -8.72
CA GLY A 57 -0.57 14.82 -7.61
C GLY A 57 -0.80 14.01 -6.33
N VAL A 58 -1.61 12.94 -6.36
CA VAL A 58 -1.92 12.15 -5.16
C VAL A 58 -0.68 11.63 -4.43
N VAL A 59 0.33 11.15 -5.16
CA VAL A 59 1.53 10.56 -4.55
C VAL A 59 2.40 11.64 -3.89
N GLU A 60 2.57 12.79 -4.55
CA GLU A 60 3.31 13.93 -4.02
C GLU A 60 2.68 14.44 -2.72
N ARG A 61 1.37 14.72 -2.72
CA ARG A 61 0.63 15.22 -1.56
C ARG A 61 0.58 14.22 -0.41
N ALA A 62 0.29 12.95 -0.70
CA ALA A 62 0.26 11.92 0.34
C ALA A 62 1.65 11.69 0.96
N ARG A 63 2.70 11.72 0.14
CA ARG A 63 4.08 11.61 0.63
C ARG A 63 4.47 12.80 1.49
N ALA A 64 4.11 14.02 1.10
CA ALA A 64 4.35 15.23 1.89
C ALA A 64 3.65 15.13 3.26
N ALA A 65 2.37 14.75 3.29
CA ALA A 65 1.63 14.57 4.54
C ALA A 65 2.30 13.54 5.48
N LEU A 66 2.76 12.40 4.95
CA LEU A 66 3.47 11.40 5.75
C LEU A 66 4.82 11.89 6.27
N LEU A 67 5.52 12.75 5.52
CA LEU A 67 6.78 13.35 5.96
C LEU A 67 6.54 14.39 7.06
N ASP A 68 5.41 15.10 6.99
CA ASP A 68 4.99 16.08 7.99
C ASP A 68 4.34 15.44 9.23
N GLY A 69 4.28 14.11 9.32
CA GLY A 69 3.81 13.39 10.50
C GLY A 69 2.31 13.08 10.51
N ALA A 70 1.61 13.23 9.38
CA ALA A 70 0.18 12.94 9.32
C ALA A 70 -0.12 11.46 9.61
N PRO A 71 -1.18 11.16 10.39
CA PRO A 71 -1.56 9.79 10.68
C PRO A 71 -2.15 9.07 9.46
N VAL A 72 -1.97 7.75 9.40
CA VAL A 72 -2.67 6.88 8.46
C VAL A 72 -3.93 6.32 9.13
N LEU A 73 -5.09 6.82 8.73
CA LEU A 73 -6.37 6.31 9.19
C LEU A 73 -6.78 5.11 8.32
N CYS A 74 -6.97 3.95 8.95
CA CYS A 74 -7.34 2.70 8.31
C CYS A 74 -8.75 2.28 8.73
N ASP A 75 -9.55 1.87 7.75
CA ASP A 75 -10.88 1.30 7.96
C ASP A 75 -10.83 -0.13 8.53
N ALA A 76 -9.82 -0.92 8.16
CA ALA A 76 -9.68 -2.32 8.58
C ALA A 76 -8.36 -2.59 9.32
N ARG A 77 -8.44 -3.49 10.32
CA ARG A 77 -7.26 -3.94 11.10
C ARG A 77 -6.20 -4.61 10.24
N MET A 78 -6.60 -5.27 9.14
CA MET A 78 -5.67 -5.89 8.20
C MET A 78 -4.80 -4.85 7.49
N VAL A 79 -5.39 -3.73 7.06
CA VAL A 79 -4.65 -2.63 6.43
C VAL A 79 -3.65 -2.06 7.43
N ALA A 80 -4.11 -1.74 8.66
CA ALA A 80 -3.24 -1.20 9.71
C ALA A 80 -2.06 -2.14 10.04
N SER A 81 -2.31 -3.45 10.08
CA SER A 81 -1.29 -4.47 10.35
C SER A 81 -0.32 -4.67 9.18
N GLY A 82 -0.76 -4.40 7.94
CA GLY A 82 0.05 -4.49 6.74
C GLY A 82 1.05 -3.34 6.55
N VAL A 83 0.86 -2.21 7.25
CA VAL A 83 1.79 -1.07 7.18
C VAL A 83 3.11 -1.42 7.87
N THR A 84 4.19 -1.49 7.09
CA THR A 84 5.55 -1.71 7.62
C THR A 84 6.02 -0.49 8.41
N ARG A 85 5.88 -0.52 9.75
CA ARG A 85 6.19 0.63 10.63
C ARG A 85 7.59 1.22 10.45
N ALA A 86 8.59 0.37 10.23
CA ALA A 86 9.98 0.80 9.97
C ALA A 86 10.15 1.67 8.70
N ARG A 87 9.13 1.76 7.83
CA ARG A 87 9.15 2.60 6.62
C ARG A 87 8.41 3.92 6.78
N LEU A 88 7.78 4.17 7.92
CA LEU A 88 7.09 5.44 8.19
C LEU A 88 8.13 6.54 8.49
N PRO A 89 8.13 7.65 7.76
CA PRO A 89 9.26 8.58 7.82
C PRO A 89 9.29 9.50 9.05
N ALA A 90 8.17 9.70 9.74
CA ALA A 90 8.05 10.66 10.84
C ALA A 90 7.39 10.07 12.09
N GLY A 91 7.51 8.74 12.29
CA GLY A 91 6.84 8.07 13.41
C GLY A 91 5.30 8.12 13.32
N ASN A 92 4.76 8.24 12.09
CA ASN A 92 3.34 8.40 11.82
C ASN A 92 2.50 7.34 12.55
N GLU A 93 1.40 7.77 13.17
CA GLU A 93 0.44 6.85 13.75
C GLU A 93 -0.28 6.06 12.64
N VAL A 94 -0.58 4.80 12.91
CA VAL A 94 -1.44 3.97 12.07
C VAL A 94 -2.64 3.59 12.91
N VAL A 95 -3.78 4.23 12.62
CA VAL A 95 -4.96 4.23 13.49
C VAL A 95 -6.08 3.46 12.80
N CYS A 96 -6.69 2.53 13.51
CA CYS A 96 -7.89 1.83 13.06
C CYS A 96 -8.90 1.79 14.19
N THR A 97 -9.98 2.56 14.07
CA THR A 97 -11.03 2.67 15.09
C THR A 97 -12.11 1.61 14.96
N LEU A 98 -12.06 0.73 13.94
CA LEU A 98 -13.09 -0.29 13.69
C LEU A 98 -13.41 -1.16 14.92
N GLY A 99 -12.43 -1.40 15.78
CA GLY A 99 -12.60 -2.19 17.00
C GLY A 99 -12.84 -1.39 18.28
N ASP A 100 -13.08 -0.09 18.16
CA ASP A 100 -13.45 0.76 19.28
C ASP A 100 -14.84 0.35 19.83
N PRO A 101 -15.02 0.18 21.16
CA PRO A 101 -16.30 -0.20 21.75
C PRO A 101 -17.48 0.71 21.41
N GLU A 102 -17.24 1.98 21.06
CA GLU A 102 -18.29 2.94 20.73
C GLU A 102 -18.84 2.78 19.30
N VAL A 103 -18.04 2.20 18.39
CA VAL A 103 -18.37 2.11 16.96
C VAL A 103 -19.66 1.32 16.68
N PRO A 104 -19.95 0.15 17.31
CA PRO A 104 -21.22 -0.53 17.12
C PRO A 104 -22.44 0.34 17.50
N GLY A 105 -22.32 1.08 18.60
CA GLY A 105 -23.37 1.99 19.05
C GLY A 105 -23.54 3.21 18.12
N LEU A 106 -22.44 3.71 17.55
CA LEU A 106 -22.46 4.79 16.57
C LEU A 106 -23.13 4.34 15.26
N ALA A 107 -22.75 3.17 14.74
CA ALA A 107 -23.34 2.59 13.53
C ALA A 107 -24.85 2.42 13.67
N ALA A 108 -25.32 1.84 14.79
CA ALA A 108 -26.76 1.67 15.03
C ALA A 108 -27.56 2.99 15.05
N ARG A 109 -26.93 4.12 15.42
CA ARG A 109 -27.58 5.44 15.40
C ARG A 109 -27.60 6.09 14.02
N LEU A 110 -26.59 5.83 13.19
CA LEU A 110 -26.43 6.47 11.88
C LEU A 110 -27.13 5.70 10.75
N GLY A 111 -27.35 4.40 10.92
CA GLY A 111 -27.94 3.50 9.91
C GLY A 111 -26.89 2.85 9.03
#